data_AF-A0A200HRT5-F1
#
_entry.id   AF-A0A200HRT5-F1
#
_cell.length_a   1.000
_cell.length_b   1.000
_cell.length_c   1.000
_cell.angle_alpha   90.00
_cell.angle_beta   90.00
_cell.angle_gamma   90.00
#
_symmetry.space_group_name_H-M   'P 1'
#
loop_
_entity.id
_entity.type
_entity.pdbx_description
1 polymer ?
#
loop_
_entity_poly.entity_id
_entity_poly.type
_entity_poly.pdbx_seq_one_letter_code
_entity_poly.pdbx_strand_id
1 'polypeptide(L)'
;MDFKWINKVRKVGATMIMDKLNMMINYSDESSTKYIISNFIKNNIIKIPNMTITQLASACYTSKGQISKYIQSLGYETMQDFKLDCIEYIESIPRTDKTIYSIEKNIKDQYESFTKDIIYSLQYTLKTIDINLLKQLIEDIQYSKRIFVYAHGHARTLCTYIQNELSIKLKEVIICDVDFMKTYHFEEIDLLLLISVNGNTFY
;
A
#
# COMPACT_ATOMS: atom_id res chain seq x y z
N MET A 1 -24.46 -11.84 7.15
CA MET A 1 -23.35 -11.39 8.03
C MET A 1 -23.25 -9.87 7.95
N ASP A 2 -23.26 -9.18 9.08
CA ASP A 2 -23.20 -7.72 9.13
C ASP A 2 -21.73 -7.28 9.02
N PHE A 3 -21.35 -6.76 7.85
CA PHE A 3 -19.97 -6.44 7.48
C PHE A 3 -19.48 -5.14 8.14
N LYS A 4 -19.58 -5.03 9.47
CA LYS A 4 -19.12 -3.85 10.22
C LYS A 4 -17.64 -3.51 10.01
N TRP A 5 -16.83 -4.50 9.63
CA TRP A 5 -15.43 -4.29 9.26
C TRP A 5 -15.26 -3.55 7.92
N ILE A 6 -16.21 -3.62 6.98
CA ILE A 6 -16.12 -2.88 5.70
C ILE A 6 -16.19 -1.37 5.96
N ASN A 7 -17.01 -0.91 6.90
CA ASN A 7 -17.04 0.50 7.31
C ASN A 7 -15.77 0.91 8.07
N LYS A 8 -15.08 -0.04 8.70
CA LYS A 8 -13.79 0.18 9.37
C LYS A 8 -12.65 0.24 8.33
N VAL A 9 -12.65 -0.67 7.35
CA VAL A 9 -11.76 -0.64 6.18
C VAL A 9 -11.98 0.62 5.34
N ARG A 10 -13.20 1.16 5.25
CA ARG A 10 -13.45 2.49 4.66
C ARG A 10 -12.81 3.64 5.42
N LYS A 11 -12.59 3.52 6.73
CA LYS A 11 -11.82 4.49 7.53
C LYS A 11 -10.30 4.28 7.42
N VAL A 12 -9.87 3.03 7.24
CA VAL A 12 -8.48 2.63 6.94
C VAL A 12 -8.14 2.80 5.44
N GLY A 13 -9.16 3.10 4.62
CA GLY A 13 -9.18 3.21 3.16
C GLY A 13 -8.53 4.49 2.63
N ALA A 14 -7.42 4.90 3.24
CA ALA A 14 -6.45 5.68 2.53
C ALA A 14 -5.45 4.68 1.95
N THR A 15 -5.37 4.58 0.62
CA THR A 15 -4.05 4.32 0.02
C THR A 15 -3.05 5.20 0.77
N MET A 16 -1.95 4.64 1.29
CA MET A 16 -1.01 5.43 2.10
C MET A 16 -0.68 6.68 1.31
N ILE A 17 -0.60 7.85 1.95
CA ILE A 17 -0.38 9.11 1.25
C ILE A 17 0.76 9.00 0.21
N MET A 18 1.82 8.25 0.53
CA MET A 18 2.91 7.95 -0.39
C MET A 18 2.50 7.19 -1.66
N ASP A 19 1.61 6.19 -1.54
CA ASP A 19 1.08 5.44 -2.68
C ASP A 19 0.21 6.33 -3.57
N LYS A 20 -0.63 7.19 -2.98
CA LYS A 20 -1.44 8.17 -3.74
C LYS A 20 -0.55 9.14 -4.52
N LEU A 21 0.53 9.63 -3.89
CA LEU A 21 1.50 10.52 -4.55
C LEU A 21 2.25 9.80 -5.66
N ASN A 22 2.71 8.56 -5.44
CA ASN A 22 3.37 7.75 -6.45
C ASN A 22 2.45 7.46 -7.64
N MET A 23 1.17 7.17 -7.36
CA MET A 23 0.15 6.97 -8.39
C MET A 23 0.00 8.22 -9.27
N MET A 24 -0.14 9.40 -8.66
CA MET A 24 -0.24 10.65 -9.41
C MET A 24 1.01 10.96 -10.22
N ILE A 25 2.20 10.64 -9.70
CA ILE A 25 3.48 10.78 -10.43
C ILE A 25 3.49 9.85 -11.65
N ASN A 26 3.11 8.59 -11.48
CA ASN A 26 3.19 7.58 -12.54
C ASN A 26 2.15 7.77 -13.66
N TYR A 27 0.98 8.35 -13.35
CA TYR A 27 -0.12 8.53 -14.30
C TYR A 27 -0.25 9.94 -14.88
N SER A 28 0.66 10.86 -14.52
CA SER A 28 0.60 12.24 -15.01
C SER A 28 1.86 12.60 -15.80
N ASP A 29 1.72 13.40 -16.86
CA ASP A 29 2.86 13.95 -17.58
C ASP A 29 3.74 14.80 -16.65
N GLU A 30 5.06 14.77 -16.83
CA GLU A 30 6.00 15.49 -15.96
C GLU A 30 5.75 17.01 -15.91
N SER A 31 5.26 17.58 -17.01
CA SER A 31 4.90 19.00 -17.12
C SER A 31 3.55 19.34 -16.49
N SER A 32 2.75 18.34 -16.11
CA SER A 32 1.43 18.56 -15.55
C SER A 32 1.49 19.11 -14.12
N THR A 33 0.51 19.94 -13.77
CA THR A 33 0.38 20.47 -12.41
C THR A 33 0.23 19.35 -11.37
N LYS A 34 -0.43 18.24 -11.71
CA LYS A 34 -0.58 17.08 -10.81
C LYS A 34 0.77 16.45 -10.50
N TYR A 35 1.61 16.23 -11.52
CA TYR A 35 2.96 15.68 -11.33
C TYR A 35 3.80 16.61 -10.45
N ILE A 36 3.86 17.90 -10.80
CA ILE A 36 4.67 18.90 -10.09
C ILE A 36 4.30 18.95 -8.61
N ILE A 37 3.01 19.03 -8.28
CA ILE A 37 2.54 19.06 -6.89
C ILE A 37 2.89 17.75 -6.16
N SER A 38 2.62 16.60 -6.79
CA SER A 38 2.87 15.28 -6.20
C SER A 38 4.36 15.08 -5.88
N ASN A 39 5.22 15.39 -6.84
CA ASN A 39 6.67 15.26 -6.71
C ASN A 39 7.23 16.21 -5.65
N PHE A 40 6.74 17.46 -5.60
CA PHE A 40 7.14 18.42 -4.56
C PHE A 40 6.76 17.92 -3.16
N ILE A 41 5.51 17.49 -2.96
CA ILE A 41 5.01 16.97 -1.68
C ILE A 41 5.82 15.76 -1.26
N LYS A 42 6.02 14.78 -2.16
CA LYS A 42 6.78 13.56 -1.89
C LYS A 42 8.20 13.86 -1.40
N ASN A 43 8.92 14.75 -2.08
CA ASN A 43 10.31 15.08 -1.74
C ASN A 43 10.44 15.99 -0.51
N ASN A 44 9.34 16.59 -0.03
CA ASN A 44 9.32 17.49 1.10
C ASN A 44 8.35 17.06 2.20
N ILE A 45 7.94 15.78 2.24
CA ILE A 45 6.82 15.29 3.06
C ILE A 45 6.90 15.72 4.53
N ILE A 46 8.11 15.72 5.09
CA ILE A 46 8.41 16.15 6.48
C ILE A 46 8.02 17.61 6.74
N LYS A 47 8.14 18.49 5.75
CA LYS A 47 7.85 19.93 5.86
C LYS A 47 6.38 20.24 5.59
N ILE A 48 5.67 19.38 4.86
CA ILE A 48 4.29 19.62 4.40
C ILE A 48 3.30 19.94 5.53
N PRO A 49 3.31 19.24 6.69
CA PRO A 49 2.42 19.58 7.80
C PRO A 49 2.51 21.05 8.24
N ASN A 50 3.70 21.65 8.14
CA ASN A 50 3.97 23.01 8.57
C ASN A 50 3.77 24.07 7.47
N MET A 51 3.57 23.67 6.20
CA MET A 51 3.35 24.62 5.11
C MET A 51 1.89 25.08 5.04
N THR A 52 1.65 26.37 4.91
CA THR A 52 0.31 26.89 4.55
C THR A 52 -0.02 26.55 3.10
N ILE A 53 -1.31 26.55 2.75
CA ILE A 53 -1.73 26.37 1.35
C ILE A 53 -1.12 27.42 0.42
N THR A 54 -0.89 28.64 0.91
CA THR A 54 -0.21 29.71 0.17
C THR A 54 1.24 29.34 -0.12
N GLN A 55 1.98 28.87 0.88
CA GLN A 55 3.39 28.48 0.71
C GLN A 55 3.52 27.27 -0.22
N LEU A 56 2.63 26.29 -0.10
CA LEU A 56 2.60 25.12 -0.98
C LEU A 56 2.29 25.52 -2.42
N ALA A 57 1.34 26.44 -2.62
CA ALA A 57 1.01 26.97 -3.94
C ALA A 57 2.20 27.69 -4.57
N SER A 58 2.88 28.57 -3.82
CA SER A 58 4.07 29.27 -4.30
C SER A 58 5.21 28.30 -4.64
N ALA A 59 5.45 27.28 -3.81
CA ALA A 59 6.53 26.32 -4.02
C ALA A 59 6.30 25.41 -5.25
N CYS A 60 5.03 25.17 -5.61
CA CYS A 60 4.64 24.40 -6.79
C CYS A 60 4.28 25.27 -8.00
N TYR A 61 4.58 26.58 -7.96
CA TYR A 61 4.25 27.54 -9.03
C TYR A 61 2.78 27.49 -9.49
N THR A 62 1.87 27.42 -8.53
CA THR A 62 0.45 27.18 -8.75
C THR A 62 -0.41 28.09 -7.87
N SER A 63 -1.73 28.07 -8.05
CA SER A 63 -2.67 28.84 -7.22
C SER A 63 -3.17 28.03 -6.02
N LYS A 64 -3.65 28.73 -4.97
CA LYS A 64 -4.29 28.09 -3.80
C LYS A 64 -5.46 27.19 -4.23
N GLY A 65 -6.26 27.64 -5.21
CA GLY A 65 -7.38 26.88 -5.74
C GLY A 65 -6.95 25.60 -6.45
N GLN A 66 -5.82 25.60 -7.15
CA GLN A 66 -5.26 24.39 -7.76
C GLN A 66 -4.74 23.40 -6.71
N ILE A 67 -4.11 23.88 -5.63
CA ILE A 67 -3.73 23.01 -4.50
C ILE A 67 -4.98 22.38 -3.87
N SER A 68 -6.03 23.16 -3.58
CA SER A 68 -7.28 22.62 -3.02
C SER A 68 -7.90 21.54 -3.91
N LYS A 69 -8.01 21.81 -5.22
CA LYS A 69 -8.53 20.83 -6.19
C LYS A 69 -7.67 19.57 -6.26
N TYR A 70 -6.35 19.71 -6.19
CA TYR A 70 -5.43 18.59 -6.18
C TYR A 70 -5.62 17.72 -4.92
N ILE A 71 -5.71 18.33 -3.74
CA ILE A 71 -5.93 17.62 -2.47
C ILE A 71 -7.28 16.87 -2.48
N GLN A 72 -8.33 17.51 -3.00
CA GLN A 72 -9.62 16.85 -3.21
C GLN A 72 -9.52 15.68 -4.19
N SER A 73 -8.70 15.79 -5.23
CA SER A 73 -8.47 14.69 -6.17
C SER A 73 -7.70 13.50 -5.57
N LEU A 74 -7.03 13.68 -4.42
CA LEU A 74 -6.44 12.60 -3.63
C LEU A 74 -7.44 11.96 -2.64
N GLY A 75 -8.68 12.44 -2.62
CA GLY A 75 -9.75 11.96 -1.74
C GLY A 75 -9.84 12.66 -0.39
N TYR A 76 -9.18 13.80 -0.19
CA TYR A 76 -9.25 14.57 1.06
C TYR A 76 -10.26 15.71 0.97
N GLU A 77 -11.11 15.89 1.98
CA GLU A 77 -12.08 16.98 2.00
C GLU A 77 -11.39 18.33 2.18
N THR A 78 -10.39 18.39 3.08
CA THR A 78 -9.65 19.61 3.41
C THR A 78 -8.13 19.44 3.39
N MET A 79 -7.42 20.58 3.31
CA MET A 79 -5.95 20.61 3.51
C MET A 79 -5.56 20.07 4.89
N GLN A 80 -6.42 20.24 5.90
CA GLN A 80 -6.14 19.77 7.26
C GLN A 80 -6.15 18.25 7.32
N ASP A 81 -7.13 17.60 6.69
CA ASP A 81 -7.21 16.13 6.63
C ASP A 81 -5.97 15.55 5.93
N PHE A 82 -5.60 16.14 4.80
CA PHE A 82 -4.37 15.78 4.09
C PHE A 82 -3.10 15.91 4.96
N LYS A 83 -3.01 16.98 5.77
CA LYS A 83 -1.86 17.17 6.67
C LYS A 83 -1.83 16.16 7.80
N LEU A 84 -2.97 15.74 8.32
CA LEU A 84 -3.05 14.71 9.34
C LEU A 84 -2.50 13.38 8.80
N ASP A 85 -2.90 12.98 7.59
CA ASP A 85 -2.33 11.80 6.91
C ASP A 85 -0.82 11.94 6.65
N CYS A 86 -0.32 13.13 6.30
CA CYS A 86 1.13 13.38 6.22
C CYS A 86 1.82 13.11 7.56
N ILE A 87 1.25 13.59 8.68
CA ILE A 87 1.82 13.40 10.02
C ILE A 87 1.81 11.93 10.38
N GLU A 88 0.68 11.25 10.21
CA GLU A 88 0.55 9.82 10.47
C GLU A 88 1.57 9.02 9.65
N TYR A 89 1.74 9.34 8.37
CA TYR A 89 2.77 8.73 7.54
C TYR A 89 4.19 8.97 8.09
N ILE A 90 4.51 10.20 8.50
CA ILE A 90 5.83 10.54 9.07
C ILE A 90 6.08 9.76 10.37
N GLU A 91 5.07 9.65 11.24
CA GLU A 91 5.14 8.89 12.49
C GLU A 91 5.21 7.38 12.23
N SER A 92 4.55 6.91 11.16
CA SER A 92 4.63 5.54 10.65
C SER A 92 5.90 5.27 9.84
N ILE A 93 6.88 6.18 9.83
CA ILE A 93 8.27 5.87 9.56
C ILE A 93 8.91 5.54 10.92
N PRO A 94 8.59 4.41 11.60
CA PRO A 94 9.43 4.01 12.71
C PRO A 94 10.83 3.79 12.14
N ARG A 95 11.80 4.07 13.00
CA ARG A 95 13.17 3.55 13.14
C ARG A 95 13.48 2.18 12.50
N THR A 96 13.07 1.89 11.28
CA THR A 96 13.92 1.17 10.36
C THR A 96 15.15 2.03 10.32
N ASP A 97 16.14 1.63 11.12
CA ASP A 97 17.53 1.94 10.89
C ASP A 97 17.67 1.73 9.40
N LYS A 98 17.55 2.83 8.66
CA LYS A 98 18.06 2.85 7.31
C LYS A 98 19.52 2.61 7.64
N THR A 99 19.95 1.35 7.52
CA THR A 99 21.08 1.06 6.69
C THR A 99 20.81 1.78 5.37
N ILE A 100 20.99 3.11 5.41
CA ILE A 100 21.24 3.95 4.27
C ILE A 100 22.31 3.13 3.59
N TYR A 101 22.00 2.62 2.40
CA TYR A 101 23.02 2.13 1.51
C TYR A 101 24.01 3.28 1.40
N SER A 102 25.03 3.21 2.24
CA SER A 102 25.93 4.32 2.46
C SER A 102 27.17 3.89 1.72
N ILE A 103 27.56 4.72 0.78
CA ILE A 103 28.87 4.63 0.14
C ILE A 103 30.00 4.70 1.17
N GLU A 104 29.73 5.27 2.34
CA GLU A 104 30.69 5.34 3.45
C GLU A 104 30.83 4.00 4.22
N LYS A 105 29.86 3.07 4.08
CA LYS A 105 29.94 1.73 4.65
C LYS A 105 30.52 0.75 3.62
N ASN A 106 31.21 -0.30 4.10
CA ASN A 106 31.70 -1.35 3.23
C ASN A 106 30.55 -1.98 2.44
N ILE A 107 30.61 -1.92 1.11
CA ILE A 107 29.54 -2.41 0.22
C ILE A 107 29.35 -3.93 0.35
N LYS A 108 30.45 -4.68 0.54
CA LYS A 108 30.41 -6.13 0.70
C LYS A 108 29.65 -6.54 1.96
N ASP A 109 29.98 -5.92 3.09
CA ASP A 109 29.31 -6.22 4.35
C ASP A 109 27.81 -5.93 4.27
N GLN A 110 27.41 -4.89 3.53
CA GLN A 110 26.00 -4.52 3.33
C GLN A 110 25.21 -5.58 2.55
N TYR A 111 25.70 -6.03 1.39
CA TYR A 111 24.98 -7.07 0.64
C TYR A 111 25.07 -8.44 1.31
N GLU A 112 26.16 -8.75 2.03
CA GLU A 112 26.27 -10.00 2.80
C GLU A 112 25.27 -10.02 3.97
N SER A 113 25.14 -8.92 4.71
CA SER A 113 24.13 -8.80 5.79
C SER A 113 22.72 -8.95 5.24
N PHE A 114 22.38 -8.22 4.18
CA PHE A 114 21.08 -8.33 3.53
C PHE A 114 20.79 -9.77 3.06
N THR A 115 21.77 -10.43 2.46
CA THR A 115 21.63 -11.83 1.99
C THR A 115 21.41 -12.78 3.16
N LYS A 116 22.12 -12.59 4.29
CA LYS A 116 21.93 -13.38 5.51
C LYS A 116 20.52 -13.22 6.08
N ASP A 117 19.96 -12.01 6.08
CA ASP A 117 18.60 -11.75 6.56
C ASP A 117 17.54 -12.46 5.70
N ILE A 118 17.73 -12.47 4.37
CA ILE A 118 16.87 -13.23 3.44
C ILE A 118 16.98 -14.74 3.70
N ILE A 119 18.20 -15.28 3.80
CA ILE A 119 18.41 -16.71 4.09
C ILE A 119 17.76 -17.10 5.41
N TYR A 120 17.94 -16.28 6.46
CA TYR A 120 17.30 -16.49 7.76
C TYR A 120 15.78 -16.54 7.64
N SER A 121 15.17 -15.59 6.92
CA SER A 121 13.72 -15.53 6.73
C SER A 121 13.18 -16.77 6.01
N LEU A 122 13.89 -17.27 5.00
CA LEU A 122 13.53 -18.51 4.30
C LEU A 122 13.63 -19.74 5.22
N GLN A 123 14.73 -19.86 5.96
CA GLN A 123 14.94 -20.97 6.91
C GLN A 123 13.92 -20.95 8.04
N TYR A 124 13.62 -19.77 8.58
CA TYR A 124 12.58 -19.60 9.59
C TYR A 124 11.23 -20.07 9.06
N THR A 125 10.83 -19.61 7.89
CA THR A 125 9.56 -20.00 7.25
C THR A 125 9.46 -21.51 7.05
N LEU A 126 10.52 -22.16 6.53
CA LEU A 126 10.56 -23.62 6.36
C LEU A 126 10.38 -24.37 7.67
N LYS A 127 10.89 -23.83 8.78
CA LYS A 127 10.81 -24.47 10.10
C LYS A 127 9.46 -24.24 10.78
N THR A 128 8.82 -23.09 10.56
CA THR A 128 7.64 -22.65 11.33
C THR A 128 6.32 -22.81 10.59
N ILE A 129 6.35 -23.09 9.29
CA ILE A 129 5.12 -23.28 8.51
C ILE A 129 4.27 -24.43 9.08
N ASP A 130 3.01 -24.14 9.37
CA ASP A 130 2.05 -25.15 9.79
C ASP A 130 1.52 -25.91 8.56
N ILE A 131 1.95 -27.16 8.45
CA ILE A 131 1.60 -28.03 7.32
C ILE A 131 0.10 -28.35 7.28
N ASN A 132 -0.59 -28.40 8.42
CA ASN A 132 -2.02 -28.68 8.46
C ASN A 132 -2.82 -27.46 7.97
N LEU A 133 -2.44 -26.25 8.40
CA LEU A 133 -3.05 -25.01 7.89
C LEU A 133 -2.77 -24.83 6.39
N LEU A 134 -1.57 -25.18 5.93
CA LEU A 134 -1.24 -25.11 4.50
C LEU A 134 -2.10 -26.08 3.68
N LYS A 135 -2.31 -27.32 4.15
CA LYS A 135 -3.20 -28.29 3.49
C LYS A 135 -4.64 -27.79 3.43
N GLN A 136 -5.14 -27.23 4.53
CA GLN A 136 -6.48 -26.65 4.57
C GLN A 136 -6.62 -25.52 3.55
N LEU A 137 -5.64 -24.60 3.48
CA LEU A 137 -5.64 -23.54 2.48
C LEU A 137 -5.64 -24.08 1.04
N ILE A 138 -4.90 -25.16 0.77
CA ILE A 138 -4.89 -25.81 -0.55
C ILE A 138 -6.27 -26.37 -0.88
N GLU A 139 -6.94 -27.02 0.07
CA GLU A 139 -8.31 -27.52 -0.10
C GLU A 139 -9.31 -26.38 -0.34
N ASP A 140 -9.24 -25.30 0.44
CA ASP A 140 -10.09 -24.12 0.29
C ASP A 140 -9.92 -23.49 -1.11
N ILE A 141 -8.68 -23.36 -1.59
CA ILE A 141 -8.37 -22.89 -2.95
C ILE A 141 -8.91 -23.84 -4.00
N GLN A 142 -8.79 -25.16 -3.79
CA GLN A 142 -9.23 -26.17 -4.75
C GLN A 142 -10.76 -26.20 -4.89
N TYR A 143 -11.49 -26.16 -3.77
CA TYR A 143 -12.95 -26.31 -3.75
C TYR A 143 -13.71 -25.01 -3.91
N SER A 144 -13.05 -23.85 -3.74
CA SER A 144 -13.69 -22.57 -3.99
C SER A 144 -14.04 -22.37 -5.46
N LYS A 145 -15.18 -21.72 -5.69
CA LYS A 145 -15.63 -21.33 -7.04
C LYS A 145 -14.79 -20.17 -7.56
N ARG A 146 -14.60 -19.14 -6.73
CA ARG A 146 -13.81 -17.94 -7.02
C ARG A 146 -13.01 -17.54 -5.80
N ILE A 147 -11.89 -16.87 -6.05
CA ILE A 147 -10.98 -16.40 -5.01
C ILE A 147 -10.89 -14.89 -5.10
N PHE A 148 -11.29 -14.20 -4.05
CA PHE A 148 -11.07 -12.78 -3.88
C PHE A 148 -9.76 -12.59 -3.12
N VAL A 149 -8.88 -11.72 -3.62
CA VAL A 149 -7.62 -11.41 -2.95
C VAL A 149 -7.57 -9.93 -2.62
N TYR A 150 -7.31 -9.60 -1.37
CA TYR A 150 -7.17 -8.24 -0.90
C TYR A 150 -5.84 -8.04 -0.17
N ALA A 151 -5.15 -6.97 -0.53
CA ALA A 151 -3.97 -6.48 0.17
C ALA A 151 -3.83 -4.97 -0.07
N HIS A 152 -3.04 -4.33 0.79
CA HIS A 152 -2.71 -2.91 0.72
C HIS A 152 -1.20 -2.71 0.48
N GLY A 153 -0.83 -1.53 -0.04
CA GLY A 153 0.55 -1.13 -0.30
C GLY A 153 1.34 -2.16 -1.12
N HIS A 154 2.58 -2.41 -0.71
CA HIS A 154 3.49 -3.34 -1.41
C HIS A 154 2.98 -4.79 -1.49
N ALA A 155 2.13 -5.23 -0.56
CA ALA A 155 1.56 -6.57 -0.59
C ALA A 155 0.60 -6.77 -1.78
N ARG A 156 0.10 -5.70 -2.41
CA ARG A 156 -0.74 -5.79 -3.61
C ARG A 156 -0.03 -6.44 -4.80
N THR A 157 1.29 -6.30 -4.91
CA THR A 157 2.08 -6.99 -5.94
C THR A 157 1.96 -8.52 -5.80
N LEU A 158 1.84 -9.02 -4.57
CA LEU A 158 1.60 -10.46 -4.32
C LEU A 158 0.21 -10.89 -4.78
N CYS A 159 -0.80 -10.02 -4.72
CA CYS A 159 -2.13 -10.34 -5.26
C CYS A 159 -2.08 -10.64 -6.76
N THR A 160 -1.34 -9.83 -7.52
CA THR A 160 -1.14 -10.06 -8.96
C THR A 160 -0.38 -11.36 -9.21
N TYR A 161 0.65 -11.64 -8.39
CA TYR A 161 1.38 -12.91 -8.49
C TYR A 161 0.46 -14.11 -8.24
N ILE A 162 -0.35 -14.09 -7.18
CA ILE A 162 -1.33 -15.14 -6.86
C ILE A 162 -2.36 -15.28 -7.99
N GLN A 163 -2.89 -14.17 -8.50
CA GLN A 163 -3.84 -14.17 -9.60
C GLN A 163 -3.24 -14.86 -10.84
N ASN A 164 -2.00 -14.55 -11.20
CA ASN A 164 -1.33 -15.15 -12.35
C ASN A 164 -1.11 -16.67 -12.16
N GLU A 165 -0.56 -17.08 -11.01
CA GLU A 165 -0.28 -18.50 -10.72
C GLU A 165 -1.55 -19.36 -10.69
N LEU A 166 -2.65 -18.82 -10.14
CA LEU A 166 -3.93 -19.52 -10.08
C LEU A 166 -4.71 -19.46 -11.39
N SER A 167 -4.51 -18.43 -12.22
CA SER A 167 -5.08 -18.35 -13.56
C SER A 167 -4.56 -19.48 -14.47
N ILE A 168 -3.28 -19.84 -14.33
CA ILE A 168 -2.69 -21.00 -15.04
C ILE A 168 -3.40 -22.31 -14.66
N LYS A 169 -3.97 -22.38 -13.46
CA LYS A 169 -4.77 -23.51 -12.95
C LYS A 169 -6.26 -23.37 -13.23
N LEU A 170 -6.67 -22.41 -14.06
CA LEU A 170 -8.05 -22.09 -14.41
C LEU A 170 -8.93 -21.73 -13.20
N LYS A 171 -8.32 -21.19 -12.13
CA LYS A 171 -9.06 -20.62 -11.00
C LYS A 171 -9.35 -19.15 -11.21
N GLU A 172 -10.61 -18.77 -11.06
CA GLU A 172 -11.04 -17.38 -11.15
C GLU A 172 -10.56 -16.62 -9.90
N VAL A 173 -9.67 -15.64 -10.11
CA VAL A 173 -9.15 -14.79 -9.04
C VAL A 173 -9.48 -13.33 -9.33
N ILE A 174 -10.11 -12.66 -8.36
CA ILE A 174 -10.50 -11.26 -8.43
C ILE A 174 -9.72 -10.47 -7.39
N ILE A 175 -8.89 -9.51 -7.84
CA ILE A 175 -8.19 -8.60 -6.92
C ILE A 175 -9.16 -7.51 -6.49
N CYS A 176 -9.38 -7.40 -5.18
CA CYS A 176 -10.21 -6.37 -4.60
C CYS A 176 -9.54 -4.99 -4.72
N ASP A 177 -10.32 -3.94 -5.00
CA ASP A 177 -9.83 -2.58 -4.93
C ASP A 177 -9.58 -2.18 -3.47
N VAL A 178 -8.59 -1.31 -3.25
CA VAL A 178 -8.09 -0.99 -1.89
C VAL A 178 -9.20 -0.38 -1.03
N ASP A 179 -10.10 0.37 -1.64
CA ASP A 179 -11.12 1.16 -0.96
C ASP A 179 -12.50 0.48 -0.99
N PHE A 180 -12.58 -0.74 -1.55
CA PHE A 180 -13.82 -1.47 -1.84
C PHE A 180 -14.91 -0.58 -2.46
N MET A 181 -14.51 0.30 -3.39
CA MET A 181 -15.41 1.20 -4.12
C MET A 181 -16.36 0.43 -5.01
N LYS A 182 -15.92 -0.74 -5.50
CA LYS A 182 -16.78 -1.68 -6.20
C LYS A 182 -17.53 -2.55 -5.18
N THR A 183 -18.81 -2.82 -5.45
CA THR A 183 -19.54 -3.84 -4.69
C THR A 183 -19.05 -5.24 -5.08
N TYR A 184 -18.60 -6.00 -4.09
CA TYR A 184 -18.21 -7.39 -4.23
C TYR A 184 -19.31 -8.29 -3.67
N HIS A 185 -19.76 -9.26 -4.46
CA HIS A 185 -20.77 -10.24 -4.06
C HIS A 185 -20.09 -11.58 -3.78
N PHE A 186 -19.98 -11.91 -2.50
CA PHE A 186 -19.40 -13.15 -2.01
C PHE A 186 -20.50 -14.21 -1.81
N GLU A 187 -20.27 -15.40 -2.37
CA GLU A 187 -21.06 -16.60 -2.12
C GLU A 187 -20.36 -17.48 -1.07
N GLU A 188 -21.07 -18.41 -0.42
CA GLU A 188 -20.48 -19.31 0.60
C GLU A 188 -19.36 -20.21 0.04
N ILE A 189 -19.39 -20.46 -1.28
CA ILE A 189 -18.39 -21.26 -1.99
C ILE A 189 -17.18 -20.43 -2.47
N ASP A 190 -17.18 -19.12 -2.25
CA ASP A 190 -16.04 -18.26 -2.59
C ASP A 190 -15.03 -18.21 -1.44
N LEU A 191 -13.75 -17.99 -1.78
CA LEU A 191 -12.67 -17.80 -0.82
C LEU A 191 -12.20 -16.34 -0.81
N LEU A 192 -11.99 -15.77 0.37
CA LEU A 192 -11.36 -14.45 0.53
C LEU A 192 -9.98 -14.60 1.17
N LEU A 193 -8.93 -14.23 0.43
CA LEU A 193 -7.55 -14.18 0.90
C LEU A 193 -7.17 -12.76 1.29
N LEU A 194 -6.80 -12.58 2.55
CA LEU A 194 -6.34 -11.32 3.12
C LEU A 194 -4.82 -11.37 3.35
N ILE A 195 -4.07 -10.47 2.71
CA ILE A 195 -2.61 -10.44 2.82
C ILE A 195 -2.17 -9.17 3.54
N SER A 196 -1.49 -9.34 4.68
CA SER A 196 -0.98 -8.26 5.52
C SER A 196 0.35 -8.67 6.16
N VAL A 197 1.40 -7.88 5.91
CA VAL A 197 2.76 -8.18 6.39
C VAL A 197 2.88 -7.93 7.90
N ASN A 198 2.21 -6.89 8.42
CA ASN A 198 2.33 -6.47 9.82
C ASN A 198 1.05 -6.73 10.63
N GLY A 199 0.03 -7.37 10.05
CA GLY A 199 -1.29 -7.56 10.69
C GLY A 199 -2.13 -6.28 10.82
N ASN A 200 -1.54 -5.10 10.63
CA ASN A 200 -2.16 -3.80 10.89
C ASN A 200 -3.05 -3.27 9.75
N THR A 201 -3.02 -3.89 8.57
CA THR A 201 -3.75 -3.43 7.37
C THR A 201 -5.28 -3.39 7.53
N PHE A 202 -5.83 -3.99 8.59
CA PHE A 202 -7.28 -4.19 8.78
C PHE A 202 -7.84 -3.59 10.08
N TYR A 203 -7.04 -2.84 10.84
CA TYR A 203 -7.43 -2.28 12.14
C TYR A 203 -7.88 -0.83 12.09
#